data_AF-L0RUR6-F1
#
_entry.id   AF-L0RUR6-F1
#
_cell.length_a   1.000
_cell.length_b   1.000
_cell.length_c   1.000
_cell.angle_alpha   90.00
_cell.angle_beta   90.00
_cell.angle_gamma   90.00
#
_symmetry.space_group_name_H-M   'P 1'
#
loop_
_entity.id
_entity.type
_entity.pdbx_description
1 polymer ?
#
loop_
_entity_poly.entity_id
_entity_poly.type
_entity_poly.pdbx_seq_one_letter_code
_entity_poly.pdbx_strand_id
1 'polypeptide(L)'
;MPKKLTLDFDYFAIRRASTISSADLINLRQLYGPIIGGLGVLLYEYLMDLSRNSDFANIPFNFSSLNLFLNSHEDDLNKSRKELEALGLINTFKNNKKAITVFVLQRPLTANEIIKNPFITKLLVKHIGQGNFEKLTRRTKAEIKPIFGSELEDVSSDFFTIYDETLKDSSNILKSFFIAQGNRKLLDAELKVIGKKNDIYTPLPVGNIKYSNDYQALIYLDSSSFIRQMLQRNENEIELLQLKKWLDINFESKTLNMIIFYAIKRRGDSWYKYVNSLISELNANNITNFDDVEKYLDGKFKSNVKTKPIYDEKTILKSQFLSPLKYD
;
A
#
# COMPACT_ATOMS: atom_id res chain seq x y z
N MET A 1 -25.84 37.66 14.49
CA MET A 1 -26.57 36.50 13.94
C MET A 1 -25.53 35.51 13.41
N PRO A 2 -25.57 34.22 13.79
CA PRO A 2 -24.60 33.25 13.30
C PRO A 2 -24.77 33.11 11.77
N LYS A 3 -23.68 33.33 11.04
CA LYS A 3 -23.65 33.25 9.57
C LYS A 3 -23.98 31.81 9.18
N LYS A 4 -25.06 31.61 8.41
CA LYS A 4 -25.51 30.29 7.93
C LYS A 4 -24.30 29.50 7.41
N LEU A 5 -23.99 28.37 8.05
CA LEU A 5 -22.74 27.62 7.85
C LEU A 5 -22.71 26.80 6.55
N THR A 6 -23.85 26.66 5.88
CA THR A 6 -24.13 25.70 4.81
C THR A 6 -24.44 26.35 3.47
N LEU A 7 -24.47 25.54 2.40
CA LEU A 7 -24.99 25.96 1.10
C LEU A 7 -26.49 26.25 1.18
N ASP A 8 -26.98 27.11 0.29
CA ASP A 8 -28.43 27.43 0.24
C ASP A 8 -29.26 26.35 -0.45
N PHE A 9 -28.62 25.55 -1.31
CA PHE A 9 -29.23 24.46 -2.04
C PHE A 9 -28.42 23.19 -1.83
N ASP A 10 -29.10 22.07 -1.64
CA ASP A 10 -28.48 20.76 -1.38
C ASP A 10 -27.71 20.25 -2.59
N TYR A 11 -28.22 20.55 -3.78
CA TYR A 11 -27.65 20.08 -5.04
C TYR A 11 -26.63 21.04 -5.64
N PHE A 12 -25.57 20.49 -6.22
CA PHE A 12 -24.60 21.27 -6.97
C PHE A 12 -24.27 20.69 -8.35
N ALA A 13 -23.74 21.55 -9.20
CA ALA A 13 -23.15 21.23 -10.49
C ALA A 13 -21.72 21.78 -10.56
N ILE A 14 -20.85 21.14 -11.35
CA ILE A 14 -19.43 21.50 -11.47
C ILE A 14 -19.15 21.98 -12.89
N ARG A 15 -18.35 23.03 -13.01
CA ARG A 15 -17.80 23.54 -14.27
C ARG A 15 -16.31 23.80 -14.11
N ARG A 16 -15.59 23.84 -15.23
CA ARG A 16 -14.18 24.22 -15.30
C ARG A 16 -14.07 25.54 -16.04
N ALA A 17 -13.33 26.50 -15.48
CA ALA A 17 -13.05 27.76 -16.17
C ALA A 17 -12.01 27.59 -17.31
N SER A 18 -11.13 26.60 -17.17
CA SER A 18 -10.07 26.30 -18.13
C SER A 18 -9.63 24.84 -18.05
N THR A 19 -8.75 24.42 -18.95
CA THR A 19 -8.08 23.12 -18.87
C THR A 19 -7.13 23.09 -17.66
N ILE A 20 -7.32 22.10 -16.79
CA ILE A 20 -6.47 21.87 -15.61
C ILE A 20 -5.66 20.60 -15.87
N SER A 21 -4.34 20.76 -15.98
CA SER A 21 -3.39 19.69 -16.30
C SER A 21 -2.88 18.97 -15.04
N SER A 22 -2.22 17.82 -15.22
CA SER A 22 -1.56 17.11 -14.12
C SER A 22 -0.49 17.96 -13.43
N ALA A 23 0.19 18.84 -14.16
CA ALA A 23 1.17 19.76 -13.60
C ALA A 23 0.51 20.83 -12.69
N ASP A 24 -0.72 21.24 -13.01
CA ASP A 24 -1.48 22.16 -12.16
C ASP A 24 -1.93 21.48 -10.86
N LEU A 25 -2.30 20.20 -10.91
CA LEU A 25 -2.63 19.43 -9.69
C LEU A 25 -1.39 19.22 -8.81
N ILE A 26 -0.19 19.12 -9.38
CA ILE A 26 1.06 19.15 -8.59
C ILE A 26 1.19 20.49 -7.85
N ASN A 27 0.89 21.61 -8.50
CA ASN A 27 0.91 22.93 -7.85
C ASN A 27 -0.11 23.02 -6.71
N LEU A 28 -1.33 22.49 -6.90
CA LEU A 28 -2.33 22.42 -5.85
C LEU A 28 -1.77 21.71 -4.60
N ARG A 29 -1.27 20.48 -4.77
CA ARG A 29 -0.77 19.67 -3.66
C ARG A 29 0.43 20.29 -2.95
N GLN A 30 1.36 20.87 -3.71
CA GLN A 30 2.62 21.38 -3.15
C GLN A 30 2.53 22.82 -2.62
N LEU A 31 1.78 23.69 -3.30
CA LEU A 31 1.78 25.13 -3.03
C LEU A 31 0.54 25.58 -2.25
N TYR A 32 -0.61 24.94 -2.46
CA TYR A 32 -1.85 25.25 -1.74
C TYR A 32 -2.10 24.31 -0.57
N GLY A 33 -1.67 23.04 -0.68
CA GLY A 33 -1.83 22.02 0.36
C GLY A 33 -1.43 22.46 1.78
N PRO A 34 -0.30 23.16 1.98
CA PRO A 34 0.08 23.65 3.32
C PRO A 34 -0.89 24.70 3.92
N ILE A 35 -1.69 25.35 3.09
CA ILE A 35 -2.65 26.39 3.49
C ILE A 35 -4.03 25.78 3.74
N ILE A 36 -4.53 24.95 2.80
CA ILE A 36 -5.90 24.38 2.82
C ILE A 36 -6.00 22.99 3.46
N GLY A 37 -4.87 22.38 3.80
CA GLY A 37 -4.81 21.03 4.36
C GLY A 37 -5.16 19.92 3.38
N GLY A 38 -5.05 18.66 3.86
CA GLY A 38 -5.31 17.47 3.04
C GLY A 38 -6.73 17.39 2.52
N LEU A 39 -7.73 17.75 3.35
CA LEU A 39 -9.14 17.73 2.96
C LEU A 39 -9.46 18.75 1.85
N GLY A 40 -8.88 19.95 1.91
CA GLY A 40 -9.08 20.97 0.86
C GLY A 40 -8.50 20.54 -0.49
N VAL A 41 -7.31 19.93 -0.47
CA VAL A 41 -6.71 19.34 -1.67
C VAL A 41 -7.61 18.23 -2.23
N LEU A 42 -8.01 17.29 -1.37
CA LEU A 42 -8.84 16.15 -1.76
C LEU A 42 -10.19 16.61 -2.32
N LEU A 43 -10.85 17.59 -1.69
CA LEU A 43 -12.10 18.17 -2.16
C LEU A 43 -11.95 18.76 -3.57
N TYR A 44 -10.90 19.55 -3.82
CA TYR A 44 -10.67 20.12 -5.14
C TYR A 44 -10.44 19.04 -6.20
N GLU A 45 -9.58 18.05 -5.91
CA GLU A 45 -9.28 16.97 -6.85
C GLU A 45 -10.52 16.10 -7.12
N TYR A 46 -11.31 15.80 -6.09
CA TYR A 46 -12.56 15.04 -6.23
C TYR A 46 -13.58 15.79 -7.10
N LEU A 47 -13.75 17.11 -6.91
CA LEU A 47 -14.60 17.91 -7.78
C LEU A 47 -14.06 17.96 -9.22
N MET A 48 -12.74 17.97 -9.41
CA MET A 48 -12.13 17.90 -10.74
C MET A 48 -12.46 16.57 -11.43
N ASP A 49 -12.38 15.46 -10.71
CA ASP A 49 -12.70 14.13 -11.25
C ASP A 49 -14.20 13.99 -11.56
N LEU A 50 -15.07 14.46 -10.66
CA LEU A 50 -16.51 14.52 -10.93
C LEU A 50 -16.84 15.36 -12.18
N SER A 51 -16.12 16.46 -12.42
CA SER A 51 -16.31 17.31 -13.60
C SER A 51 -15.96 16.64 -14.93
N ARG A 52 -15.20 15.54 -14.90
CA ARG A 52 -14.81 14.76 -16.09
C ARG A 52 -15.82 13.66 -16.41
N ASN A 53 -16.65 13.27 -15.45
CA ASN A 53 -17.64 12.23 -15.64
C ASN A 53 -18.94 12.82 -16.20
N SER A 54 -19.34 12.39 -17.39
CA SER A 54 -20.54 12.88 -18.10
C SER A 54 -21.83 12.60 -17.35
N ASP A 55 -21.87 11.56 -16.51
CA ASP A 55 -23.05 11.18 -15.74
C ASP A 55 -23.24 12.12 -14.54
N PHE A 56 -22.15 12.53 -13.89
CA PHE A 56 -22.16 13.50 -12.78
C PHE A 56 -22.24 14.97 -13.24
N ALA A 57 -21.90 15.26 -14.50
CA ALA A 57 -22.04 16.61 -15.05
C ALA A 57 -23.50 17.02 -15.27
N ASN A 58 -24.42 16.04 -15.42
CA ASN A 58 -25.81 16.25 -15.78
C ASN A 58 -26.82 15.91 -14.66
N ILE A 59 -26.40 15.18 -13.62
CA ILE A 59 -27.24 14.78 -12.49
C ILE A 59 -26.88 15.63 -11.26
N PRO A 60 -27.85 16.34 -10.63
CA PRO A 60 -27.58 17.14 -9.45
C PRO A 60 -27.09 16.27 -8.29
N PHE A 61 -25.90 16.56 -7.75
CA PHE A 61 -25.29 15.80 -6.66
C PHE A 61 -25.47 16.54 -5.33
N ASN A 62 -25.79 15.82 -4.26
CA ASN A 62 -25.98 16.42 -2.95
C ASN A 62 -24.62 16.73 -2.29
N PHE A 63 -24.37 17.99 -1.93
CA PHE A 63 -23.13 18.40 -1.27
C PHE A 63 -22.92 17.72 0.08
N SER A 64 -23.98 17.53 0.86
CA SER A 64 -23.91 16.83 2.14
C SER A 64 -23.55 15.35 1.95
N SER A 65 -23.70 14.75 0.77
CA SER A 65 -23.22 13.38 0.50
C SER A 65 -21.71 13.31 0.24
N LEU A 66 -21.04 14.42 -0.12
CA LEU A 66 -19.58 14.44 -0.32
C LEU A 66 -18.81 14.08 0.94
N ASN A 67 -19.36 14.40 2.12
CA ASN A 67 -18.71 14.11 3.39
C ASN A 67 -18.48 12.59 3.60
N LEU A 68 -19.38 11.75 3.09
CA LEU A 68 -19.28 10.28 3.12
C LEU A 68 -18.15 9.81 2.21
N PHE A 69 -18.07 10.35 1.00
CA PHE A 69 -17.03 9.97 0.02
C PHE A 69 -15.64 10.42 0.44
N LEU A 70 -15.56 11.59 1.09
CA LEU A 70 -14.29 12.15 1.56
C LEU A 70 -13.96 11.76 3.00
N ASN A 71 -14.81 10.95 3.63
CA ASN A 71 -14.71 10.53 5.02
C ASN A 71 -14.40 11.71 5.96
N SER A 72 -15.22 12.75 5.90
CA SER A 72 -15.04 14.00 6.64
C SER A 72 -16.32 14.42 7.36
N HIS A 73 -16.21 15.31 8.35
CA HIS A 73 -17.39 16.00 8.89
C HIS A 73 -17.87 17.11 7.95
N GLU A 74 -19.16 17.46 8.01
CA GLU A 74 -19.75 18.50 7.16
C GLU A 74 -19.16 19.89 7.42
N ASP A 75 -18.82 20.19 8.68
CA ASP A 75 -18.20 21.46 9.05
C ASP A 75 -16.79 21.60 8.47
N ASP A 76 -15.98 20.54 8.52
CA ASP A 76 -14.64 20.52 7.95
C ASP A 76 -14.68 20.64 6.43
N LEU A 77 -15.61 19.93 5.78
CA LEU A 77 -15.82 20.02 4.34
C LEU A 77 -16.21 21.44 3.92
N ASN A 78 -17.12 22.09 4.66
CA ASN A 78 -17.53 23.46 4.40
C ASN A 78 -16.41 24.47 4.66
N LYS A 79 -15.57 24.24 5.67
CA LYS A 79 -14.37 25.05 5.92
C LYS A 79 -13.40 24.94 4.74
N SER A 80 -13.07 23.73 4.31
CA SER A 80 -12.20 23.49 3.15
C SER A 80 -12.76 24.12 1.87
N ARG A 81 -14.08 24.03 1.62
CA ARG A 81 -14.74 24.74 0.50
C ARG A 81 -14.50 26.25 0.57
N LYS A 82 -14.71 26.87 1.73
CA LYS A 82 -14.51 28.32 1.92
C LYS A 82 -13.05 28.74 1.75
N GLU A 83 -12.10 27.90 2.17
CA GLU A 83 -10.67 28.16 1.96
C GLU A 83 -10.30 28.09 0.47
N LEU A 84 -10.83 27.10 -0.27
CA LEU A 84 -10.69 27.02 -1.73
C LEU A 84 -11.31 28.24 -2.43
N GLU A 85 -12.46 28.73 -1.95
CA GLU A 85 -13.09 29.95 -2.44
C GLU A 85 -12.22 31.19 -2.16
N ALA A 86 -11.72 31.32 -0.93
CA ALA A 86 -10.89 32.45 -0.51
C ALA A 86 -9.56 32.54 -1.28
N LEU A 87 -9.01 31.40 -1.69
CA LEU A 87 -7.78 31.32 -2.49
C LEU A 87 -8.05 31.39 -4.01
N GLY A 88 -9.32 31.55 -4.41
CA GLY A 88 -9.72 31.67 -5.82
C GLY A 88 -9.57 30.38 -6.62
N LEU A 89 -9.53 29.22 -5.95
CA LEU A 89 -9.50 27.92 -6.60
C LEU A 89 -10.91 27.46 -7.02
N ILE A 90 -11.95 27.93 -6.33
CA ILE A 90 -13.35 27.65 -6.65
C ILE A 90 -14.15 28.94 -6.60
N ASN A 91 -14.96 29.18 -7.64
CA ASN A 91 -16.01 30.20 -7.59
C ASN A 91 -17.36 29.52 -7.41
N THR A 92 -18.17 30.01 -6.48
CA THR A 92 -19.46 29.41 -6.13
C THR A 92 -20.60 30.35 -6.50
N PHE A 93 -21.51 29.87 -7.35
CA PHE A 93 -22.68 30.62 -7.82
C PHE A 93 -23.97 29.93 -7.40
N LYS A 94 -25.04 30.71 -7.28
CA LYS A 94 -26.39 30.19 -7.01
C LYS A 94 -27.25 30.36 -8.25
N ASN A 95 -27.92 29.30 -8.68
CA ASN A 95 -28.90 29.34 -9.75
C ASN A 95 -30.31 29.18 -9.17
N ASN A 96 -30.93 30.30 -8.81
CA ASN A 96 -32.26 30.31 -8.19
C ASN A 96 -33.36 29.69 -9.09
N LYS A 97 -33.21 29.75 -10.42
CA LYS A 97 -34.19 29.15 -11.35
C LYS A 97 -34.16 27.63 -11.33
N LYS A 98 -32.99 27.04 -11.08
CA LYS A 98 -32.78 25.59 -11.03
C LYS A 98 -32.64 25.05 -9.60
N ALA A 99 -32.65 25.91 -8.58
CA ALA A 99 -32.39 25.57 -7.19
C ALA A 99 -31.11 24.73 -7.00
N ILE A 100 -30.02 25.12 -7.68
CA ILE A 100 -28.71 24.44 -7.57
C ILE A 100 -27.57 25.43 -7.30
N THR A 101 -26.54 24.94 -6.63
CA THR A 101 -25.24 25.59 -6.51
C THR A 101 -24.36 25.23 -7.71
N VAL A 102 -23.55 26.15 -8.22
CA VAL A 102 -22.61 25.88 -9.31
C VAL A 102 -21.20 26.20 -8.86
N PHE A 103 -20.35 25.18 -8.77
CA PHE A 103 -18.92 25.32 -8.51
C PHE A 103 -18.16 25.45 -9.84
N VAL A 104 -17.36 26.50 -9.96
CA VAL A 104 -16.50 26.72 -11.12
C VAL A 104 -15.04 26.60 -10.67
N LEU A 105 -14.40 25.51 -11.07
CA LEU A 105 -13.00 25.23 -10.75
C LEU A 105 -12.06 26.12 -11.55
N GLN A 106 -11.11 26.74 -10.86
CA GLN A 106 -10.04 27.58 -11.41
C GLN A 106 -8.71 26.83 -11.40
N ARG A 107 -7.85 27.09 -12.40
CA ARG A 107 -6.52 26.48 -12.47
C ARG A 107 -5.64 26.97 -11.30
N PRO A 108 -5.00 26.06 -10.52
CA PRO A 108 -4.01 26.43 -9.53
C PRO A 108 -2.85 27.23 -10.14
N LEU A 109 -2.39 28.26 -9.42
CA LEU A 109 -1.28 29.08 -9.88
C LEU A 109 0.03 28.28 -9.89
N THR A 110 0.90 28.60 -10.83
CA THR A 110 2.29 28.11 -10.87
C THR A 110 3.12 28.74 -9.76
N ALA A 111 4.28 28.14 -9.45
CA ALA A 111 5.22 28.70 -8.48
C ALA A 111 5.59 30.16 -8.80
N ASN A 112 5.85 30.47 -10.07
CA ASN A 112 6.17 31.84 -10.51
C ASN A 112 5.01 32.82 -10.31
N GLU A 113 3.77 32.38 -10.52
CA GLU A 113 2.57 33.20 -10.28
C GLU A 113 2.33 33.42 -8.78
N ILE A 114 2.58 32.42 -7.93
CA ILE A 114 2.48 32.54 -6.47
C ILE A 114 3.53 33.49 -5.91
N ILE A 115 4.79 33.38 -6.36
CA ILE A 115 5.88 34.28 -5.95
C ILE A 115 5.51 35.75 -6.23
N LYS A 116 4.84 36.00 -7.35
CA LYS A 116 4.36 37.33 -7.73
C LYS A 116 3.14 37.80 -6.93
N ASN A 117 2.48 36.93 -6.16
CA ASN A 117 1.35 37.27 -5.30
C ASN A 117 1.82 37.43 -3.83
N PRO A 118 1.94 38.67 -3.32
CA PRO A 118 2.48 38.91 -1.98
C PRO A 118 1.62 38.30 -0.86
N PHE A 119 0.30 38.22 -1.06
CA PHE A 119 -0.62 37.69 -0.05
C PHE A 119 -0.48 36.18 0.10
N ILE A 120 -0.50 35.44 -1.02
CA ILE A 120 -0.34 33.98 -1.01
C ILE A 120 1.08 33.61 -0.57
N THR A 121 2.09 34.33 -1.04
CA THR A 121 3.49 34.11 -0.62
C THR A 121 3.64 34.28 0.89
N LYS A 122 3.15 35.38 1.46
CA LYS A 122 3.21 35.63 2.91
C LYS A 122 2.45 34.56 3.71
N LEU A 123 1.29 34.14 3.22
CA LEU A 123 0.49 33.09 3.84
C LEU A 123 1.22 31.74 3.82
N LEU A 124 1.81 31.36 2.68
CA LEU A 124 2.56 30.12 2.54
C LEU A 124 3.81 30.13 3.43
N VAL A 125 4.61 31.20 3.39
CA VAL A 125 5.79 31.37 4.27
C VAL A 125 5.42 31.28 5.75
N LYS A 126 4.26 31.81 6.15
CA LYS A 126 3.77 31.68 7.54
C LYS A 126 3.51 30.22 7.92
N HIS A 127 3.03 29.39 7.00
CA HIS A 127 2.70 27.99 7.26
C HIS A 127 3.91 27.06 7.24
N ILE A 128 4.85 27.25 6.30
CA ILE A 128 5.97 26.30 6.08
C ILE A 128 7.35 26.86 6.39
N GLY A 129 7.47 28.17 6.63
CA GLY A 129 8.74 28.87 6.81
C GLY A 129 9.48 29.19 5.50
N GLN A 130 10.36 30.19 5.56
CA GLN A 130 11.07 30.73 4.40
C GLN A 130 11.93 29.68 3.69
N GLY A 131 12.67 28.85 4.43
CA GLY A 131 13.56 27.84 3.84
C GLY A 131 12.80 26.76 3.03
N ASN A 132 11.63 26.33 3.50
CA ASN A 132 10.80 25.36 2.76
C ASN A 132 10.10 26.00 1.57
N PHE A 133 9.68 27.26 1.69
CA PHE A 133 9.13 28.02 0.57
C PHE A 133 10.14 28.12 -0.59
N GLU A 134 11.40 28.43 -0.29
CA GLU A 134 12.46 28.48 -1.30
C GLU A 134 12.73 27.11 -1.94
N LYS A 135 12.69 26.02 -1.16
CA LYS A 135 12.85 24.66 -1.70
C LYS A 135 11.70 24.26 -2.63
N LEU A 136 10.45 24.56 -2.25
CA LEU A 136 9.28 24.23 -3.07
C LEU A 136 9.20 25.02 -4.37
N THR A 137 9.72 26.26 -4.37
CA THR A 137 9.73 27.12 -5.54
C THR A 137 10.93 26.86 -6.47
N ARG A 138 12.06 26.39 -5.93
CA ARG A 138 13.22 25.94 -6.71
C ARG A 138 13.00 24.52 -7.22
N ARG A 139 12.40 24.39 -8.40
CA ARG A 139 12.25 23.09 -9.09
C ARG A 139 13.61 22.60 -9.60
N THR A 140 14.34 21.80 -8.82
CA THR A 140 15.46 21.00 -9.30
C THR A 140 14.98 19.59 -9.65
N LYS A 141 15.50 19.01 -10.73
CA LYS A 141 15.29 17.58 -11.01
C LYS A 141 15.96 16.79 -9.91
N ALA A 142 15.18 16.03 -9.14
CA ALA A 142 15.73 15.13 -8.14
C ALA A 142 16.43 13.96 -8.84
N GLU A 143 17.71 13.76 -8.53
CA GLU A 143 18.39 12.51 -8.85
C GLU A 143 17.83 11.40 -7.96
N ILE A 144 17.36 10.32 -8.58
CA ILE A 144 16.87 9.14 -7.85
C ILE A 144 18.11 8.38 -7.38
N LYS A 145 18.45 8.52 -6.09
CA LYS A 145 19.47 7.69 -5.46
C LYS A 145 18.83 6.36 -5.02
N PRO A 146 19.52 5.22 -5.21
CA PRO A 146 19.05 3.94 -4.69
C PRO A 146 18.96 4.00 -3.16
N ILE A 147 17.83 3.54 -2.62
CA ILE A 147 17.43 3.74 -1.21
C ILE A 147 18.02 2.65 -0.29
N PHE A 148 18.33 1.47 -0.81
CA PHE A 148 18.65 0.30 0.03
C PHE A 148 20.14 0.25 0.42
N GLY A 149 20.50 0.96 1.49
CA GLY A 149 21.76 0.79 2.22
C GLY A 149 21.59 -0.08 3.47
N SER A 150 22.69 -0.67 3.96
CA SER A 150 22.74 -1.51 5.18
C SER A 150 22.38 -0.78 6.48
N GLU A 151 22.14 0.53 6.43
CA GLU A 151 21.82 1.38 7.58
C GLU A 151 20.32 1.64 7.75
N LEU A 152 19.46 1.13 6.86
CA LEU A 152 18.02 1.37 6.90
C LEU A 152 17.22 0.17 7.42
N GLU A 153 16.40 0.40 8.43
CA GLU A 153 15.44 -0.57 8.97
C GLU A 153 14.03 -0.33 8.39
N ASP A 154 13.36 -1.40 7.93
CA ASP A 154 11.97 -1.32 7.44
C ASP A 154 10.97 -1.34 8.60
N VAL A 155 10.56 -0.13 9.01
CA VAL A 155 9.55 0.14 10.04
C VAL A 155 8.13 0.33 9.47
N SER A 156 7.87 -0.08 8.22
CA SER A 156 6.53 0.05 7.62
C SER A 156 5.48 -0.71 8.43
N SER A 157 4.39 -0.04 8.81
CA SER A 157 3.21 -0.71 9.36
C SER A 157 2.62 -1.65 8.32
N ASP A 158 2.32 -2.88 8.71
CA ASP A 158 1.55 -3.77 7.85
C ASP A 158 0.06 -3.39 7.90
N PHE A 159 -0.65 -3.82 6.85
CA PHE A 159 -2.08 -3.54 6.69
C PHE A 159 -2.89 -4.04 7.89
N PHE A 160 -2.55 -5.19 8.45
CA PHE A 160 -3.29 -5.80 9.54
C PHE A 160 -3.09 -5.04 10.85
N THR A 161 -1.89 -4.51 11.10
CA THR A 161 -1.62 -3.64 12.26
C THR A 161 -2.57 -2.44 12.31
N ILE A 162 -3.01 -1.94 11.15
CA ILE A 162 -3.88 -0.75 11.06
C ILE A 162 -5.37 -1.11 10.99
N TYR A 163 -5.73 -2.21 10.32
CA TYR A 163 -7.13 -2.51 9.97
C TYR A 163 -7.70 -3.78 10.61
N ASP A 164 -6.93 -4.51 11.44
CA ASP A 164 -7.39 -5.77 12.04
C ASP A 164 -8.61 -5.58 12.96
N GLU A 165 -8.66 -4.49 13.74
CA GLU A 165 -9.83 -4.21 14.60
C GLU A 165 -11.12 -4.01 13.81
N THR A 166 -11.04 -3.39 12.62
CA THR A 166 -12.19 -3.23 11.72
C THR A 166 -12.58 -4.52 11.00
N LEU A 167 -11.73 -5.55 11.03
CA LEU A 167 -11.91 -6.83 10.32
C LEU A 167 -12.24 -8.00 11.25
N LYS A 168 -12.33 -7.78 12.58
CA LYS A 168 -12.59 -8.84 13.58
C LYS A 168 -13.87 -9.66 13.30
N ASP A 169 -14.90 -9.06 12.70
CA ASP A 169 -16.13 -9.76 12.29
C ASP A 169 -16.00 -10.57 10.99
N SER A 170 -14.84 -10.56 10.34
CA SER A 170 -14.57 -11.14 9.02
C SER A 170 -13.33 -12.05 8.97
N SER A 171 -12.77 -12.43 10.13
CA SER A 171 -11.60 -13.32 10.22
C SER A 171 -11.76 -14.64 9.44
N ASN A 172 -12.96 -15.23 9.47
CA ASN A 172 -13.31 -16.40 8.67
C ASN A 172 -13.34 -16.13 7.15
N ILE A 173 -13.73 -14.92 6.74
CA ILE A 173 -13.74 -14.50 5.33
C ILE A 173 -12.30 -14.32 4.82
N LEU A 174 -11.42 -13.71 5.62
CA LEU A 174 -10.01 -13.57 5.26
C LEU A 174 -9.29 -14.90 5.20
N LYS A 175 -9.51 -15.78 6.19
CA LYS A 175 -9.00 -17.16 6.17
C LYS A 175 -9.45 -17.89 4.92
N SER A 176 -10.75 -17.90 4.63
CA SER A 176 -11.30 -18.57 3.45
C SER A 176 -10.81 -17.95 2.13
N PHE A 177 -10.62 -16.63 2.07
CA PHE A 177 -10.04 -15.95 0.92
C PHE A 177 -8.60 -16.39 0.64
N PHE A 178 -7.72 -16.39 1.64
CA PHE A 178 -6.33 -16.80 1.44
C PHE A 178 -6.22 -18.29 1.09
N ILE A 179 -6.95 -19.15 1.80
CA ILE A 179 -7.01 -20.57 1.46
C ILE A 179 -7.51 -20.77 0.02
N ALA A 180 -8.56 -20.07 -0.41
CA ALA A 180 -9.06 -20.15 -1.78
C ALA A 180 -8.02 -19.67 -2.81
N GLN A 181 -7.31 -18.58 -2.53
CA GLN A 181 -6.29 -18.02 -3.42
C GLN A 181 -5.05 -18.91 -3.56
N GLY A 182 -4.62 -19.54 -2.46
CA GLY A 182 -3.49 -20.47 -2.45
C GLY A 182 -3.85 -21.85 -3.01
N ASN A 183 -5.11 -22.28 -2.89
CA ASN A 183 -5.58 -23.55 -3.44
C ASN A 183 -5.74 -23.53 -4.98
N ARG A 184 -5.65 -22.35 -5.62
CA ARG A 184 -5.69 -22.24 -7.09
C ARG A 184 -4.47 -22.94 -7.70
N LYS A 185 -4.71 -24.06 -8.39
CA LYS A 185 -3.70 -24.71 -9.23
C LYS A 185 -3.30 -23.79 -10.38
N LEU A 186 -2.00 -23.61 -10.57
CA LEU A 186 -1.45 -22.86 -11.69
C LEU A 186 -1.33 -23.76 -12.91
N LEU A 187 -1.58 -23.19 -14.08
CA LEU A 187 -1.40 -23.86 -15.36
C LEU A 187 0.08 -23.81 -15.79
N ASP A 188 0.54 -24.80 -16.56
CA ASP A 188 1.91 -24.86 -17.09
C ASP A 188 2.31 -23.59 -17.86
N ALA A 189 1.36 -22.98 -18.57
CA ALA A 189 1.59 -21.72 -19.28
C ALA A 189 1.87 -20.55 -18.31
N GLU A 190 1.18 -20.50 -17.17
CA GLU A 190 1.41 -19.50 -16.13
C GLU A 190 2.78 -19.71 -15.46
N LEU A 191 3.14 -20.96 -15.16
CA LEU A 191 4.45 -21.31 -14.60
C LEU A 191 5.60 -20.89 -15.51
N LYS A 192 5.47 -21.09 -16.84
CA LYS A 192 6.47 -20.63 -17.82
C LYS A 192 6.63 -19.12 -17.83
N VAL A 193 5.54 -18.36 -17.68
CA VAL A 193 5.59 -16.89 -17.62
C VAL A 193 6.25 -16.41 -16.32
N ILE A 194 5.95 -17.06 -15.20
CA ILE A 194 6.55 -16.74 -13.90
C ILE A 194 8.06 -17.08 -13.94
N GLY A 195 8.44 -18.24 -14.48
CA GLY A 195 9.83 -18.68 -14.62
C GLY A 195 10.68 -17.76 -15.49
N LYS A 196 10.13 -17.20 -16.58
CA LYS A 196 10.86 -16.23 -17.42
C LYS A 196 11.16 -14.89 -16.74
N LYS A 197 10.40 -14.54 -15.70
CA LYS A 197 10.56 -13.26 -14.99
C LYS A 197 11.50 -13.33 -13.80
N ASN A 198 11.74 -14.53 -13.28
CA ASN A 198 12.53 -14.77 -12.08
C ASN A 198 13.70 -15.68 -12.45
N ASP A 199 14.91 -15.12 -12.57
CA ASP A 199 16.14 -15.91 -12.61
C ASP A 199 16.34 -16.55 -11.23
N ILE A 200 15.79 -17.74 -11.03
CA ILE A 200 15.95 -18.46 -9.77
C ILE A 200 17.31 -19.12 -9.76
N TYR A 201 18.19 -18.56 -8.94
CA TYR A 201 19.48 -19.15 -8.64
C TYR A 201 19.30 -20.43 -7.81
N THR A 202 19.72 -21.57 -8.34
CA THR A 202 19.81 -22.85 -7.62
C THR A 202 21.27 -23.13 -7.29
N PRO A 203 21.71 -22.94 -6.03
CA PRO A 203 23.11 -23.14 -5.66
C PRO A 203 23.55 -24.59 -5.80
N LEU A 204 24.83 -24.80 -6.08
CA LEU A 204 25.44 -26.14 -6.04
C LEU A 204 25.44 -26.67 -4.59
N PRO A 205 25.25 -27.99 -4.39
CA PRO A 205 25.18 -28.58 -3.05
C PRO A 205 26.59 -28.70 -2.44
N VAL A 206 27.10 -27.57 -1.92
CA VAL A 206 28.44 -27.45 -1.34
C VAL A 206 28.34 -26.76 0.02
N GLY A 207 29.18 -27.18 0.97
CA GLY A 207 29.23 -26.59 2.31
C GLY A 207 27.92 -26.83 3.08
N ASN A 208 27.24 -25.74 3.48
CA ASN A 208 25.98 -25.78 4.23
C ASN A 208 24.75 -26.10 3.36
N ILE A 209 24.92 -26.29 2.05
CA ILE A 209 23.82 -26.53 1.10
C ILE A 209 23.70 -28.03 0.82
N LYS A 210 22.63 -28.64 1.33
CA LYS A 210 22.33 -30.07 1.11
C LYS A 210 21.48 -30.29 -0.13
N TYR A 211 20.50 -29.42 -0.38
CA TYR A 211 19.62 -29.49 -1.55
C TYR A 211 19.71 -28.19 -2.35
N SER A 212 19.97 -28.28 -3.65
CA SER A 212 20.01 -27.10 -4.55
C SER A 212 18.67 -26.39 -4.70
N ASN A 213 17.57 -27.11 -4.45
CA ASN A 213 16.23 -26.57 -4.48
C ASN A 213 15.76 -26.30 -3.04
N ASP A 214 15.52 -25.02 -2.70
CA ASP A 214 15.10 -24.63 -1.35
C ASP A 214 13.74 -25.22 -0.95
N TYR A 215 12.84 -25.51 -1.91
CA TYR A 215 11.59 -26.21 -1.60
C TYR A 215 11.84 -27.68 -1.25
N GLN A 216 12.78 -28.35 -1.91
CA GLN A 216 13.20 -29.69 -1.50
C GLN A 216 13.82 -29.68 -0.10
N ALA A 217 14.66 -28.68 0.20
CA ALA A 217 15.24 -28.48 1.52
C ALA A 217 14.17 -28.28 2.60
N LEU A 218 13.17 -27.44 2.30
CA LEU A 218 12.02 -27.17 3.17
C LEU A 218 11.29 -28.46 3.55
N ILE A 219 11.08 -29.37 2.58
CA ILE A 219 10.34 -30.62 2.79
C ILE A 219 11.14 -31.64 3.62
N TYR A 220 12.46 -31.74 3.40
CA TYR A 220 13.25 -32.86 3.93
C TYR A 220 14.23 -32.54 5.07
N LEU A 221 14.57 -31.26 5.30
CA LEU A 221 15.44 -30.89 6.40
C LEU A 221 14.66 -30.70 7.69
N ASP A 222 15.29 -31.00 8.83
CA ASP A 222 14.84 -30.46 10.11
C ASP A 222 15.03 -28.93 10.12
N SER A 223 14.33 -28.25 11.03
CA SER A 223 14.28 -26.79 11.02
C SER A 223 15.62 -26.10 11.32
N SER A 224 16.51 -26.71 12.11
CA SER A 224 17.86 -26.15 12.32
C SER A 224 18.68 -26.26 11.04
N SER A 225 18.74 -27.46 10.44
CA SER A 225 19.45 -27.68 9.17
C SER A 225 18.91 -26.79 8.05
N PHE A 226 17.59 -26.59 7.99
CA PHE A 226 16.96 -25.71 7.01
C PHE A 226 17.37 -24.24 7.19
N ILE A 227 17.35 -23.71 8.42
CA ILE A 227 17.81 -22.35 8.72
C ILE A 227 19.27 -22.16 8.31
N ARG A 228 20.16 -23.11 8.65
CA ARG A 228 21.58 -23.04 8.29
C ARG A 228 21.80 -23.01 6.78
N GLN A 229 21.04 -23.80 6.04
CA GLN A 229 21.10 -23.77 4.57
C GLN A 229 20.63 -22.41 4.04
N MET A 230 19.48 -21.91 4.50
CA MET A 230 18.88 -20.66 4.02
C MET A 230 19.74 -19.42 4.32
N LEU A 231 20.40 -19.39 5.48
CA LEU A 231 21.24 -18.26 5.90
C LEU A 231 22.71 -18.43 5.50
N GLN A 232 23.12 -19.62 5.07
CA GLN A 232 24.51 -20.01 4.82
C GLN A 232 25.47 -19.75 5.98
N ARG A 233 24.95 -19.70 7.22
CA ARG A 233 25.70 -19.54 8.47
C ARG A 233 25.00 -20.31 9.59
N ASN A 234 25.70 -20.48 10.70
CA ASN A 234 25.08 -20.99 11.92
C ASN A 234 24.14 -19.95 12.55
N GLU A 235 23.14 -20.44 13.27
CA GLU A 235 22.20 -19.62 14.03
C GLU A 235 22.91 -18.88 15.18
N ASN A 236 22.52 -17.63 15.43
CA ASN A 236 22.99 -16.89 16.61
C ASN A 236 22.19 -17.28 17.86
N GLU A 237 22.60 -16.81 19.04
CA GLU A 237 21.97 -17.17 20.32
C GLU A 237 20.47 -16.83 20.37
N ILE A 238 20.07 -15.71 19.77
CA ILE A 238 18.66 -15.28 19.71
C ILE A 238 17.85 -16.23 18.82
N GLU A 239 18.37 -16.56 17.64
CA GLU A 239 17.75 -17.47 16.69
C GLU A 239 17.63 -18.89 17.27
N LEU A 240 18.65 -19.38 17.99
CA LEU A 240 18.60 -20.66 18.71
C LEU A 240 17.53 -20.66 19.82
N LEU A 241 17.40 -19.56 20.56
CA LEU A 241 16.37 -19.42 21.58
C LEU A 241 14.96 -19.46 20.97
N GLN A 242 14.75 -18.79 19.84
CA GLN A 242 13.48 -18.81 19.13
C GLN A 242 13.18 -20.18 18.54
N LEU A 243 14.17 -20.84 17.94
CA LEU A 243 14.01 -22.19 17.40
C LEU A 243 13.57 -23.19 18.46
N LYS A 244 14.15 -23.15 19.67
CA LYS A 244 13.69 -23.98 20.79
C LYS A 244 12.22 -23.74 21.11
N LYS A 245 11.80 -22.48 21.19
CA LYS A 245 10.38 -22.13 21.41
C LYS A 245 9.47 -22.64 20.30
N TRP A 246 9.91 -22.62 19.05
CA TRP A 246 9.10 -23.12 17.93
C TRP A 246 9.02 -24.63 17.89
N LEU A 247 10.05 -25.35 18.33
CA LEU A 247 10.03 -26.81 18.43
C LEU A 247 9.09 -27.29 19.55
N ASP A 248 8.87 -26.48 20.59
CA ASP A 248 7.86 -26.75 21.61
C ASP A 248 6.42 -26.58 21.08
N ILE A 249 6.25 -25.77 20.02
CA ILE A 249 5.00 -25.63 19.30
C ILE A 249 4.93 -26.82 18.34
N ASN A 250 3.95 -27.71 18.53
CA ASN A 250 3.84 -29.03 17.87
C ASN A 250 3.57 -28.98 16.34
N PHE A 251 4.37 -28.22 15.58
CA PHE A 251 4.42 -28.21 14.13
C PHE A 251 5.36 -29.30 13.62
N GLU A 252 4.97 -29.95 12.53
CA GLU A 252 5.91 -30.75 11.74
C GLU A 252 7.03 -29.85 11.18
N SER A 253 8.26 -30.39 11.06
CA SER A 253 9.42 -29.60 10.60
C SER A 253 9.17 -28.91 9.25
N LYS A 254 8.56 -29.59 8.28
CA LYS A 254 8.19 -28.98 6.98
C LYS A 254 7.22 -27.80 7.09
N THR A 255 6.33 -27.82 8.08
CA THR A 255 5.38 -26.74 8.33
C THR A 255 6.11 -25.53 8.90
N LEU A 256 6.97 -25.74 9.90
CA LEU A 256 7.81 -24.68 10.45
C LEU A 256 8.78 -24.12 9.39
N ASN A 257 9.37 -25.00 8.57
CA ASN A 257 10.26 -24.61 7.47
C ASN A 257 9.53 -23.75 6.43
N MET A 258 8.25 -24.01 6.14
CA MET A 258 7.44 -23.16 5.25
C MET A 258 7.29 -21.74 5.81
N ILE A 259 7.01 -21.62 7.11
CA ILE A 259 6.90 -20.31 7.79
C ILE A 259 8.26 -19.59 7.74
N ILE A 260 9.34 -20.29 8.04
CA ILE A 260 10.72 -19.77 8.01
C ILE A 260 11.12 -19.33 6.61
N PHE A 261 10.83 -20.12 5.57
CA PHE A 261 11.13 -19.79 4.18
C PHE A 261 10.54 -18.43 3.81
N TYR A 262 9.24 -18.26 4.04
CA TYR A 262 8.54 -17.00 3.77
C TYR A 262 9.09 -15.86 4.62
N ALA A 263 9.48 -16.14 5.87
CA ALA A 263 9.99 -15.11 6.75
C ALA A 263 11.38 -14.60 6.37
N ILE A 264 12.33 -15.49 6.06
CA ILE A 264 13.69 -15.15 5.62
C ILE A 264 13.64 -14.40 4.28
N LYS A 265 12.81 -14.84 3.33
CA LYS A 265 12.69 -14.17 2.03
C LYS A 265 12.00 -12.80 2.14
N ARG A 266 11.17 -12.59 3.18
CA ARG A 266 10.46 -11.32 3.42
C ARG A 266 11.28 -10.31 4.21
N ARG A 267 12.03 -10.77 5.21
CA ARG A 267 12.75 -9.96 6.18
C ARG A 267 14.19 -10.48 6.25
N GLY A 268 15.17 -9.58 6.20
CA GLY A 268 16.58 -9.92 6.41
C GLY A 268 16.85 -10.26 7.88
N ASP A 269 17.57 -9.40 8.60
CA ASP A 269 18.07 -9.71 9.95
C ASP A 269 16.98 -9.91 11.02
N SER A 270 15.74 -9.49 10.76
CA SER A 270 14.60 -9.60 11.68
C SER A 270 13.63 -10.74 11.35
N TRP A 271 14.03 -11.69 10.50
CA TRP A 271 13.19 -12.81 10.06
C TRP A 271 12.53 -13.59 11.20
N TYR A 272 13.24 -13.85 12.31
CA TYR A 272 12.71 -14.61 13.45
C TYR A 272 11.54 -13.90 14.17
N LYS A 273 11.53 -12.56 14.21
CA LYS A 273 10.38 -11.80 14.76
C LYS A 273 9.15 -12.00 13.88
N TYR A 274 9.37 -12.07 12.57
CA TYR A 274 8.30 -12.27 11.61
C TYR A 274 7.78 -13.72 11.61
N VAL A 275 8.64 -14.71 11.87
CA VAL A 275 8.20 -16.09 12.15
C VAL A 275 7.22 -16.12 13.33
N ASN A 276 7.53 -15.44 14.45
CA ASN A 276 6.62 -15.37 15.61
C ASN A 276 5.26 -14.74 15.28
N SER A 277 5.26 -13.70 14.43
CA SER A 277 4.03 -13.06 13.96
C SER A 277 3.21 -14.03 13.11
N LEU A 278 3.84 -14.74 12.16
CA LEU A 278 3.16 -15.72 11.32
C LEU A 278 2.63 -16.91 12.14
N ILE A 279 3.39 -17.41 13.11
CA ILE A 279 2.93 -18.49 14.00
C ILE A 279 1.71 -18.06 14.82
N SER A 280 1.76 -16.86 15.42
CA SER A 280 0.63 -16.32 16.19
C SER A 280 -0.62 -16.19 15.32
N GLU A 281 -0.48 -15.71 14.10
CA GLU A 281 -1.56 -15.57 13.13
C GLU A 281 -2.14 -16.93 12.70
N LEU A 282 -1.29 -17.91 12.38
CA LEU A 282 -1.72 -19.25 11.99
C LEU A 282 -2.45 -19.97 13.13
N ASN A 283 -1.95 -19.85 14.36
CA ASN A 283 -2.59 -20.40 15.55
C ASN A 283 -3.94 -19.75 15.84
N ALA A 284 -4.04 -18.41 15.74
CA ALA A 284 -5.31 -17.69 15.89
C ALA A 284 -6.36 -18.12 14.85
N ASN A 285 -5.91 -18.55 13.66
CA ASN A 285 -6.76 -19.07 12.61
C ASN A 285 -6.97 -20.58 12.66
N ASN A 286 -6.44 -21.30 13.64
CA ASN A 286 -6.48 -22.77 13.73
C ASN A 286 -5.93 -23.46 12.46
N ILE A 287 -4.80 -22.98 11.94
CA ILE A 287 -4.12 -23.52 10.75
C ILE A 287 -2.80 -24.14 11.20
N THR A 288 -2.72 -25.48 11.21
CA THR A 288 -1.57 -26.17 11.79
C THR A 288 -0.91 -27.24 10.94
N ASN A 289 -1.65 -27.86 10.01
CA ASN A 289 -1.08 -28.85 9.11
C ASN A 289 -0.38 -28.17 7.93
N PHE A 290 0.58 -28.88 7.33
CA PHE A 290 1.41 -28.36 6.25
C PHE A 290 0.61 -27.84 5.04
N ASP A 291 -0.41 -28.57 4.61
CA ASP A 291 -1.16 -28.26 3.39
C ASP A 291 -1.99 -26.97 3.57
N ASP A 292 -2.64 -26.80 4.71
CA ASP A 292 -3.39 -25.57 5.02
C ASP A 292 -2.46 -24.38 5.28
N VAL A 293 -1.31 -24.58 5.94
CA VAL A 293 -0.29 -23.52 6.10
C VAL A 293 0.23 -23.08 4.74
N GLU A 294 0.55 -24.04 3.86
CA GLU A 294 1.02 -23.76 2.52
C GLU A 294 -0.02 -22.96 1.73
N LYS A 295 -1.27 -23.42 1.69
CA LYS A 295 -2.37 -22.71 1.01
C LYS A 295 -2.57 -21.30 1.57
N TYR A 296 -2.58 -21.16 2.90
CA TYR A 296 -2.80 -19.88 3.54
C TYR A 296 -1.69 -18.87 3.21
N LEU A 297 -0.43 -19.27 3.40
CA LEU A 297 0.72 -18.41 3.13
C LEU A 297 0.87 -18.12 1.64
N ASP A 298 0.66 -19.10 0.77
CA ASP A 298 0.64 -18.89 -0.68
C ASP A 298 -0.42 -17.84 -1.06
N GLY A 299 -1.64 -17.96 -0.54
CA GLY A 299 -2.71 -16.99 -0.77
C GLY A 299 -2.36 -15.59 -0.26
N LYS A 300 -1.82 -15.50 0.96
CA LYS A 300 -1.40 -14.24 1.58
C LYS A 300 -0.29 -13.54 0.78
N PHE A 301 0.76 -14.26 0.42
CA PHE A 301 1.93 -13.71 -0.27
C PHE A 301 1.63 -13.38 -1.74
N LYS A 302 0.79 -14.18 -2.40
CA LYS A 302 0.31 -13.92 -3.76
C LYS A 302 -0.55 -12.66 -3.84
N SER A 303 -1.34 -12.37 -2.80
CA SER A 303 -2.32 -11.28 -2.81
C SER A 303 -1.72 -9.88 -2.59
N ASN A 304 -0.42 -9.78 -2.25
CA ASN A 304 0.26 -8.51 -2.04
C ASN A 304 1.44 -8.35 -3.01
N VAL A 305 1.48 -7.23 -3.73
CA VAL A 305 2.47 -6.95 -4.79
C VAL A 305 3.91 -7.04 -4.27
N LYS A 306 4.17 -6.64 -3.02
CA LYS A 306 5.52 -6.69 -2.41
C LYS A 306 5.95 -8.12 -2.05
N THR A 307 5.02 -9.00 -1.70
CA THR A 307 5.28 -10.42 -1.34
C THR A 307 5.19 -11.35 -2.53
N LYS A 308 4.50 -10.95 -3.60
CA LYS A 308 4.22 -11.79 -4.77
C LYS A 308 5.48 -12.42 -5.39
N PRO A 309 6.63 -11.73 -5.52
CA PRO A 309 7.85 -12.36 -6.02
C PRO A 309 8.31 -13.57 -5.19
N ILE A 310 8.13 -13.54 -3.87
CA ILE A 310 8.49 -14.65 -2.97
C ILE A 310 7.59 -15.86 -3.23
N TYR A 311 6.28 -15.64 -3.38
CA TYR A 311 5.33 -16.69 -3.76
C TYR A 311 5.67 -17.27 -5.14
N ASP A 312 5.98 -16.42 -6.11
CA ASP A 312 6.33 -16.80 -7.48
C ASP A 312 7.61 -17.66 -7.49
N GLU A 313 8.64 -17.28 -6.72
CA GLU A 313 9.87 -18.06 -6.52
C GLU A 313 9.58 -19.45 -5.93
N LYS A 314 8.89 -19.50 -4.79
CA LYS A 314 8.51 -20.76 -4.13
C LYS A 314 7.71 -21.68 -5.03
N THR A 315 6.81 -21.11 -5.83
CA THR A 315 5.97 -21.85 -6.77
C THR A 315 6.81 -22.52 -7.86
N ILE A 316 7.77 -21.80 -8.42
CA ILE A 316 8.68 -22.39 -9.42
C ILE A 316 9.52 -23.49 -8.77
N LEU A 317 10.12 -23.24 -7.60
CA LEU A 317 10.90 -24.24 -6.86
C LEU A 317 10.07 -25.50 -6.56
N LYS A 318 8.82 -25.35 -6.12
CA LYS A 318 7.88 -26.46 -5.93
C LYS A 318 7.60 -27.20 -7.23
N SER A 319 7.37 -26.49 -8.34
CA SER A 319 7.09 -27.11 -9.64
C SER A 319 8.28 -27.92 -10.18
N GLN A 320 9.50 -27.41 -9.99
CA GLN A 320 10.76 -28.09 -10.34
C GLN A 320 10.95 -29.34 -9.47
N PHE A 321 10.66 -29.24 -8.18
CA PHE A 321 10.74 -30.38 -7.26
C PHE A 321 9.73 -31.48 -7.61
N LEU A 322 8.50 -31.12 -7.93
CA LEU A 322 7.42 -32.07 -8.23
C LEU A 322 7.46 -32.64 -9.66
N SER A 323 8.30 -32.10 -10.54
CA SER A 323 8.46 -32.57 -11.92
C SER A 323 9.86 -33.16 -12.12
N PRO A 324 10.10 -34.45 -11.82
CA PRO A 324 11.47 -34.94 -11.75
C PRO A 324 12.23 -35.02 -13.09
N LEU A 325 11.60 -34.91 -14.26
CA LEU A 325 12.26 -35.16 -15.56
C LEU A 325 11.56 -34.40 -16.71
N LYS A 326 12.12 -33.26 -17.17
CA LYS A 326 11.82 -32.67 -18.50
C LYS A 326 12.98 -31.88 -19.13
N TYR A 327 14.20 -32.04 -18.63
CA TYR A 327 15.40 -31.51 -19.26
C TYR A 327 16.49 -32.57 -19.22
N ASP A 328 16.35 -33.57 -20.10
CA ASP A 328 17.47 -34.23 -20.77
C ASP A 328 17.46 -33.76 -22.23
#